data_AF-A0A3D8IEL0-F1
#
_entry.id   AF-A0A3D8IEL0-F1
#
_cell.length_a   1.000
_cell.length_b   1.000
_cell.length_c   1.000
_cell.angle_alpha   90.00
_cell.angle_beta   90.00
_cell.angle_gamma   90.00
#
_symmetry.space_group_name_H-M   'P 1'
#
loop_
_entity.id
_entity.type
_entity.pdbx_description
1 polymer ?
#
loop_
_entity_poly.entity_id
_entity_poly.type
_entity_poly.pdbx_seq_one_letter_code
_entity_poly.pdbx_strand_id
1 'polypeptide(L)'
;MAEQTKQNHYNLVQSLCNANNIASLSQLEANQFLLEFINGELKADEASFVKTDSGDEFVMLPREAITHILGTLKNSHEETTKIMLRHAIRDLIPFDIEDAMAVAMYELEKYRLDDGNLPIVNVKNLAKEIRINHPNLFIQF
;
A
#
# COMPACT_ATOMS: atom_id res chain seq x y z
N MET A 1 9.96 1.07 -23.80
CA MET A 1 10.27 1.65 -22.47
C MET A 1 9.18 1.37 -21.43
N ALA A 2 7.89 1.63 -21.70
CA ALA A 2 6.81 1.32 -20.74
C ALA A 2 6.63 -0.18 -20.46
N GLU A 3 6.87 -1.06 -21.43
CA GLU A 3 6.74 -2.52 -21.26
C GLU A 3 7.85 -3.13 -20.39
N GLN A 4 9.11 -2.70 -20.57
CA GLN A 4 10.24 -3.14 -19.75
C GLN A 4 10.05 -2.80 -18.27
N THR A 5 9.46 -1.64 -17.98
CA THR A 5 9.22 -1.20 -16.60
C THR A 5 8.15 -2.07 -15.93
N LYS A 6 7.07 -2.44 -16.65
CA LYS A 6 6.03 -3.35 -16.14
C LYS A 6 6.55 -4.76 -15.89
N GLN A 7 7.46 -5.25 -16.73
CA GLN A 7 8.00 -6.60 -16.65
C GLN A 7 8.95 -6.77 -15.44
N ASN A 8 9.78 -5.76 -15.15
CA ASN A 8 10.65 -5.75 -13.97
C ASN A 8 9.85 -5.78 -12.65
N HIS A 9 8.68 -5.16 -12.59
CA HIS A 9 7.86 -5.16 -11.37
C HIS A 9 7.23 -6.52 -11.06
N TYR A 10 6.77 -7.23 -12.09
CA TYR A 10 6.20 -8.56 -11.90
C TYR A 10 7.24 -9.56 -11.38
N ASN A 11 8.46 -9.46 -11.90
CA ASN A 11 9.59 -10.28 -11.47
C ASN A 11 9.93 -10.04 -9.99
N LEU A 12 9.92 -8.79 -9.53
CA LEU A 12 10.22 -8.46 -8.15
C LEU A 12 9.16 -9.01 -7.17
N VAL A 13 7.87 -8.85 -7.46
CA VAL A 13 6.81 -9.40 -6.61
C VAL A 13 6.87 -10.93 -6.60
N GLN A 14 7.13 -11.58 -7.74
CA GLN A 14 7.33 -13.02 -7.77
C GLN A 14 8.56 -13.47 -6.98
N SER A 15 9.66 -12.70 -7.03
CA SER A 15 10.86 -13.03 -6.27
C SER A 15 10.66 -12.94 -4.76
N LEU A 16 9.76 -12.08 -4.28
CA LEU A 16 9.36 -12.06 -2.87
C LEU A 16 8.60 -13.32 -2.44
N CYS A 17 7.91 -13.98 -3.37
CA CYS A 17 7.20 -15.24 -3.09
C CYS A 17 8.10 -16.46 -3.26
N ASN A 18 9.08 -16.39 -4.15
CA ASN A 18 9.97 -17.49 -4.52
C ASN A 18 11.39 -17.15 -4.09
N ALA A 19 11.81 -17.65 -2.93
CA ALA A 19 13.11 -17.38 -2.31
C ALA A 19 14.30 -18.01 -3.06
N ASN A 20 14.48 -17.61 -4.32
CA ASN A 20 15.45 -18.19 -5.24
C ASN A 20 16.81 -17.50 -5.16
N ASN A 21 16.83 -16.19 -4.93
CA ASN A 21 18.06 -15.41 -4.77
C ASN A 21 18.46 -15.36 -3.28
N ILE A 22 19.51 -16.09 -2.91
CA ILE A 22 19.92 -16.34 -1.53
C ILE A 22 21.36 -15.87 -1.34
N ALA A 23 21.58 -15.07 -0.31
CA ALA A 23 22.90 -14.62 0.11
C ALA A 23 23.17 -14.95 1.59
N SER A 24 24.44 -15.17 1.93
CA SER A 24 24.97 -15.24 3.27
C SER A 24 25.56 -13.90 3.67
N LEU A 25 25.36 -13.49 4.91
CA LEU A 25 25.96 -12.32 5.52
C LEU A 25 26.81 -12.76 6.71
N SER A 26 28.13 -12.70 6.53
CA SER A 26 29.08 -13.10 7.56
C SER A 26 29.85 -11.89 8.08
N GLN A 27 30.05 -11.81 9.38
CA GLN A 27 30.75 -10.67 9.99
C GLN A 27 32.27 -10.82 9.82
N LEU A 28 32.91 -9.80 9.24
CA LEU A 28 34.37 -9.72 9.12
C LEU A 28 34.98 -8.94 10.29
N GLU A 29 34.39 -7.79 10.61
CA GLU A 29 34.80 -6.90 11.70
C GLU A 29 33.56 -6.27 12.36
N ALA A 30 33.74 -5.44 13.40
CA ALA A 30 32.64 -4.82 14.14
C ALA A 30 31.59 -4.12 13.24
N ASN A 31 32.03 -3.47 12.15
CA ASN A 31 31.16 -2.75 11.19
C ASN A 31 31.33 -3.23 9.74
N GLN A 32 31.97 -4.38 9.51
CA GLN A 32 32.20 -4.91 8.17
C GLN A 32 31.57 -6.29 8.04
N PHE A 33 30.76 -6.43 7.01
CA PHE A 33 30.11 -7.69 6.69
C PHE A 33 30.45 -8.09 5.25
N LEU A 34 30.70 -9.37 5.06
CA LEU A 34 30.81 -9.99 3.74
C LEU A 34 29.42 -10.49 3.33
N LEU A 35 28.93 -10.00 2.19
CA LEU A 35 27.74 -10.53 1.55
C LEU A 35 28.17 -11.46 0.41
N GLU A 36 27.84 -12.74 0.51
CA GLU A 36 28.15 -13.74 -0.50
C GLU A 36 26.86 -14.36 -1.03
N PHE A 37 26.66 -14.31 -2.35
CA PHE A 37 25.49 -14.92 -2.98
C PHE A 37 25.72 -16.43 -3.15
N ILE A 38 24.94 -17.23 -2.43
CA ILE A 38 24.96 -18.70 -2.53
C ILE A 38 24.23 -19.13 -3.81
N ASN A 39 23.15 -18.42 -4.15
CA ASN A 39 22.38 -18.63 -5.36
C ASN A 39 21.88 -17.28 -5.88
N GLY A 40 22.12 -17.00 -7.16
CA GLY A 40 21.77 -15.72 -7.79
C GLY A 40 22.88 -14.67 -7.70
N GLU A 41 22.47 -13.40 -7.84
CA GLU A 41 23.36 -12.24 -7.85
C GLU A 41 22.59 -10.99 -7.39
N LEU A 42 23.31 -9.90 -7.13
CA LEU A 42 22.69 -8.63 -6.76
C LEU A 42 21.99 -8.01 -7.97
N LYS A 43 20.65 -7.97 -7.94
CA LYS A 43 19.82 -7.41 -9.02
C LYS A 43 18.91 -6.29 -8.54
N ALA A 44 18.61 -5.37 -9.46
CA ALA A 44 17.74 -4.22 -9.21
C ALA A 44 16.24 -4.53 -9.41
N ASP A 45 15.91 -5.73 -9.90
CA ASP A 45 14.55 -6.17 -10.23
C ASP A 45 14.14 -7.45 -9.47
N GLU A 46 14.94 -7.87 -8.49
CA GLU A 46 14.74 -9.11 -7.72
C GLU A 46 15.01 -8.87 -6.22
N ALA A 47 14.29 -9.55 -5.35
CA ALA A 47 14.55 -9.59 -3.92
C ALA A 47 15.67 -10.59 -3.62
N SER A 48 16.57 -10.25 -2.69
CA SER A 48 17.59 -11.18 -2.20
C SER A 48 17.33 -11.54 -0.74
N PHE A 49 17.25 -12.84 -0.44
CA PHE A 49 17.05 -13.36 0.91
C PHE A 49 18.42 -13.57 1.55
N VAL A 50 18.66 -12.85 2.63
CA VAL A 50 19.98 -12.79 3.29
C VAL A 50 19.91 -13.52 4.62
N LYS A 51 20.76 -14.53 4.80
CA LYS A 51 20.93 -15.24 6.07
C LYS A 51 22.22 -14.82 6.75
N THR A 52 22.13 -14.52 8.05
CA THR A 52 23.32 -14.29 8.87
C THR A 52 23.85 -15.60 9.46
N ASP A 53 25.11 -15.58 9.88
CA ASP A 53 25.73 -16.69 10.63
C ASP A 53 24.98 -17.00 11.94
N SER A 54 24.30 -16.02 12.54
CA SER A 54 23.46 -16.18 13.74
C SER A 54 22.10 -16.83 13.44
N GLY A 55 21.76 -17.03 12.18
CA GLY A 55 20.48 -17.59 11.73
C GLY A 55 19.37 -16.56 11.53
N ASP A 56 19.64 -15.26 11.72
CA ASP A 56 18.70 -14.19 11.42
C ASP A 56 18.52 -14.05 9.90
N GLU A 57 17.26 -13.90 9.46
CA GLU A 57 16.87 -13.80 8.06
C GLU A 57 16.41 -12.37 7.72
N PHE A 58 16.93 -11.83 6.62
CA PHE A 58 16.62 -10.51 6.10
C PHE A 58 16.22 -10.61 4.62
N VAL A 59 15.53 -9.58 4.14
CA VAL A 59 15.27 -9.40 2.71
C VAL A 59 15.87 -8.08 2.27
N MET A 60 16.75 -8.13 1.28
CA MET A 60 17.30 -6.96 0.63
C MET A 60 16.49 -6.65 -0.62
N LEU A 61 16.03 -5.40 -0.72
CA LEU A 61 15.24 -4.91 -1.84
C LEU A 61 15.85 -3.63 -2.41
N PRO A 62 15.76 -3.44 -3.73
CA PRO A 62 15.98 -2.14 -4.36
C PRO A 62 15.06 -1.07 -3.75
N ARG A 63 15.58 0.14 -3.53
CA ARG A 63 14.80 1.24 -2.92
C ARG A 63 13.52 1.57 -3.71
N GLU A 64 13.60 1.55 -5.04
CA GLU A 64 12.47 1.83 -5.92
C GLU A 64 11.36 0.80 -5.74
N ALA A 65 11.73 -0.47 -5.54
CA ALA A 65 10.80 -1.56 -5.28
C ALA A 65 9.97 -1.33 -4.01
N ILE A 66 10.62 -0.92 -2.91
CA ILE A 66 9.93 -0.58 -1.65
C ILE A 66 8.94 0.57 -1.88
N THR A 67 9.39 1.62 -2.57
CA THR A 67 8.56 2.80 -2.87
C THR A 67 7.31 2.40 -3.67
N HIS A 68 7.45 1.50 -4.65
CA HIS A 68 6.34 1.00 -5.45
C HIS A 68 5.38 0.12 -4.67
N ILE A 69 5.89 -0.77 -3.81
CA ILE A 69 5.06 -1.60 -2.92
C ILE A 69 4.22 -0.69 -2.01
N LEU A 70 4.86 0.29 -1.36
CA LEU A 70 4.16 1.24 -0.49
C LEU A 70 3.12 2.06 -1.26
N GLY A 71 3.44 2.53 -2.46
CA GLY A 71 2.50 3.25 -3.32
C GLY A 71 1.29 2.40 -3.71
N THR A 72 1.51 1.13 -4.06
CA THR A 72 0.43 0.20 -4.42
C THR A 72 -0.48 -0.09 -3.23
N LEU A 73 0.10 -0.33 -2.05
CA LEU A 73 -0.66 -0.54 -0.81
C LEU A 73 -1.50 0.69 -0.46
N LYS A 74 -0.93 1.89 -0.57
CA LYS A 74 -1.64 3.15 -0.34
C LYS A 74 -2.82 3.31 -1.30
N ASN A 75 -2.60 3.12 -2.60
CA ASN A 75 -3.67 3.24 -3.60
C ASN A 75 -4.79 2.22 -3.35
N SER A 76 -4.44 0.97 -3.06
CA SER A 76 -5.40 -0.09 -2.74
C SER A 76 -6.22 0.23 -1.48
N HIS A 77 -5.57 0.78 -0.45
CA HIS A 77 -6.24 1.24 0.77
C HIS A 77 -7.23 2.38 0.47
N GLU A 78 -6.83 3.37 -0.34
CA GLU A 78 -7.70 4.48 -0.73
C GLU A 78 -8.90 4.00 -1.56
N GLU A 79 -8.69 3.14 -2.55
CA GLU A 79 -9.77 2.56 -3.37
C GLU A 79 -10.77 1.78 -2.51
N THR A 80 -10.26 0.93 -1.61
CA THR A 80 -11.09 0.16 -0.68
C THR A 80 -11.91 1.08 0.22
N THR A 81 -11.29 2.12 0.77
CA THR A 81 -11.96 3.10 1.63
C THR A 81 -13.08 3.83 0.88
N LYS A 82 -12.84 4.25 -0.37
CA LYS A 82 -13.85 4.89 -1.23
C LYS A 82 -15.03 3.97 -1.53
N ILE A 83 -14.78 2.68 -1.79
CA ILE A 83 -15.82 1.67 -2.01
C ILE A 83 -16.66 1.49 -0.74
N MET A 84 -16.02 1.31 0.42
CA MET A 84 -16.74 1.12 1.67
C MET A 84 -17.55 2.37 2.07
N LEU A 85 -17.03 3.57 1.81
CA LEU A 85 -17.76 4.82 2.01
C LEU A 85 -18.98 4.92 1.11
N ARG A 86 -18.84 4.55 -0.18
CA ARG A 86 -19.99 4.49 -1.10
C ARG A 86 -21.08 3.56 -0.62
N HIS A 87 -20.72 2.37 -0.14
CA HIS A 87 -21.70 1.45 0.46
C HIS A 87 -22.37 2.06 1.70
N ALA A 88 -21.61 2.69 2.60
CA ALA A 88 -22.15 3.32 3.80
C ALA A 88 -23.09 4.49 3.49
N ILE A 89 -22.77 5.32 2.49
CA ILE A 89 -23.64 6.42 2.05
C ILE A 89 -24.92 5.86 1.42
N ARG A 90 -24.81 4.85 0.55
CA ARG A 90 -25.98 4.21 -0.08
C ARG A 90 -26.95 3.63 0.97
N ASP A 91 -26.43 3.03 2.04
CA ASP A 91 -27.26 2.46 3.12
C ASP A 91 -28.03 3.53 3.91
N LEU A 92 -27.63 4.81 3.79
CA LEU A 92 -28.35 5.96 4.35
C LEU A 92 -29.40 6.54 3.40
N ILE A 93 -29.59 5.94 2.22
CA ILE A 93 -30.64 6.26 1.23
C ILE A 93 -30.56 7.74 0.80
N PRO A 94 -29.52 8.12 0.02
CA PRO A 94 -29.42 9.45 -0.55
C PRO A 94 -30.48 9.66 -1.64
N PHE A 95 -30.88 10.91 -1.90
CA PHE A 95 -31.72 11.24 -3.05
C PHE A 95 -30.99 10.97 -4.37
N ASP A 96 -29.72 11.38 -4.43
CA ASP A 96 -28.79 11.07 -5.50
C ASP A 96 -27.46 10.61 -4.88
N ILE A 97 -27.04 9.40 -5.24
CA ILE A 97 -25.81 8.79 -4.72
C ILE A 97 -24.57 9.56 -5.18
N GLU A 98 -24.56 10.10 -6.41
CA GLU A 98 -23.37 10.77 -6.94
C GLU A 98 -23.17 12.15 -6.27
N ASP A 99 -24.26 12.89 -6.02
CA ASP A 99 -24.20 14.15 -5.26
C ASP A 99 -23.75 13.92 -3.82
N ALA A 100 -24.31 12.91 -3.15
CA ALA A 100 -23.90 12.55 -1.80
C ALA A 100 -22.43 12.09 -1.75
N MET A 101 -21.98 11.37 -2.79
CA MET A 101 -20.59 10.94 -2.91
C MET A 101 -19.62 12.08 -3.19
N ALA A 102 -20.02 13.12 -3.94
CA ALA A 102 -19.18 14.30 -4.14
C ALA A 102 -18.85 14.98 -2.80
N VAL A 103 -19.85 15.14 -1.93
CA VAL A 103 -19.66 15.66 -0.57
C VAL A 103 -18.87 14.68 0.29
N ALA A 104 -19.17 13.38 0.21
CA ALA A 104 -18.44 12.37 0.98
C ALA A 104 -16.95 12.31 0.65
N MET A 105 -16.59 12.47 -0.63
CA MET A 105 -15.19 12.56 -1.07
C MET A 105 -14.53 13.84 -0.54
N TYR A 106 -15.22 14.97 -0.60
CA TYR A 106 -14.71 16.22 -0.05
C TYR A 106 -14.43 16.11 1.46
N GLU A 107 -15.34 15.51 2.23
CA GLU A 107 -15.14 15.29 3.67
C GLU A 107 -14.03 14.26 3.95
N LEU A 108 -13.94 13.19 3.15
CA LEU A 108 -12.88 12.18 3.27
C LEU A 108 -11.48 12.79 3.06
N GLU A 109 -11.32 13.69 2.08
CA GLU A 109 -10.04 14.33 1.78
C GLU A 109 -9.52 15.22 2.93
N LYS A 110 -10.39 15.69 3.84
CA LYS A 110 -9.97 16.44 5.03
C LYS A 110 -9.19 15.60 6.03
N TYR A 111 -9.30 14.26 5.96
CA TYR A 111 -8.51 13.35 6.79
C TYR A 111 -7.11 13.09 6.23
N ARG A 112 -6.81 13.55 5.01
CA ARG A 112 -5.51 13.32 4.38
C ARG A 112 -4.42 14.06 5.16
N LEU A 113 -3.36 13.33 5.47
CA LEU A 113 -2.19 13.85 6.16
C LEU A 113 -1.27 14.63 5.21
N ASP A 114 -0.34 15.40 5.76
CA ASP A 114 0.61 16.22 4.99
C ASP A 114 1.56 15.39 4.11
N ASP A 115 1.79 14.12 4.45
CA ASP A 115 2.53 13.16 3.63
C ASP A 115 1.69 12.59 2.46
N GLY A 116 0.47 13.11 2.32
CA GLY A 116 -0.52 12.71 1.34
C GLY A 116 -1.20 11.38 1.66
N ASN A 117 -0.95 10.74 2.81
CA ASN A 117 -1.55 9.46 3.16
C ASN A 117 -2.97 9.64 3.71
N LEU A 118 -3.88 8.73 3.34
CA LEU A 118 -5.21 8.67 3.93
C LEU A 118 -5.15 7.69 5.12
N PRO A 119 -5.37 8.14 6.37
CA PRO A 119 -5.36 7.27 7.52
C PRO A 119 -6.57 6.34 7.52
N ILE A 120 -6.60 5.37 8.43
CA ILE A 120 -7.76 4.49 8.61
C ILE A 120 -8.95 5.32 9.09
N VAL A 121 -9.95 5.49 8.21
CA VAL A 121 -11.19 6.22 8.53
C VAL A 121 -12.33 5.26 8.82
N ASN A 122 -13.08 5.53 9.89
CA ASN A 122 -14.35 4.82 10.13
C ASN A 122 -15.43 5.36 9.20
N VAL A 123 -15.51 4.78 8.01
CA VAL A 123 -16.43 5.20 6.93
C VAL A 123 -17.91 5.21 7.34
N LYS A 124 -18.33 4.37 8.30
CA LYS A 124 -19.71 4.36 8.78
C LYS A 124 -20.02 5.58 9.64
N ASN A 125 -19.08 6.00 10.48
CA ASN A 125 -19.23 7.22 11.27
C ASN A 125 -19.19 8.45 10.37
N LEU A 126 -18.24 8.49 9.43
CA LEU A 126 -18.16 9.56 8.43
C LEU A 126 -19.47 9.71 7.64
N ALA A 127 -20.04 8.60 7.14
CA ALA A 127 -21.32 8.63 6.43
C ALA A 127 -22.46 9.19 7.29
N LYS A 128 -22.52 8.84 8.58
CA LYS A 128 -23.52 9.38 9.52
C LYS A 128 -23.33 10.88 9.76
N GLU A 129 -22.08 11.33 9.94
CA GLU A 129 -21.76 12.74 10.09
C GLU A 129 -22.16 13.55 8.85
N ILE A 130 -21.89 13.02 7.65
CA ILE A 130 -22.32 13.63 6.39
C ILE A 130 -23.84 13.75 6.34
N ARG A 131 -24.60 12.72 6.72
CA ARG A 131 -26.08 12.80 6.78
C ARG A 131 -26.58 13.85 7.75
N ILE A 132 -25.92 14.01 8.90
CA ILE A 132 -26.28 15.02 9.90
C ILE A 132 -25.98 16.43 9.38
N ASN A 133 -24.82 16.63 8.76
CA ASN A 133 -24.36 17.95 8.29
C ASN A 133 -25.01 18.37 6.97
N HIS A 134 -25.43 17.42 6.14
CA HIS A 134 -26.04 17.64 4.83
C HIS A 134 -27.36 16.86 4.70
N PRO A 135 -28.37 17.16 5.53
CA PRO A 135 -29.61 16.40 5.58
C PRO A 135 -30.45 16.52 4.30
N ASN A 136 -30.17 17.53 3.47
CA ASN A 136 -30.81 17.73 2.16
C ASN A 136 -30.39 16.70 1.10
N LEU A 137 -29.31 15.95 1.33
CA LEU A 137 -28.83 14.93 0.41
C LEU A 137 -29.49 13.56 0.64
N PHE A 138 -30.23 13.40 1.74
CA PHE A 138 -30.76 12.11 2.19
C PHE A 138 -32.26 12.14 2.43
N ILE A 139 -32.90 10.99 2.22
CA ILE A 139 -34.31 10.82 2.55
C ILE A 139 -34.47 10.86 4.08
N GLN A 140 -35.38 11.71 4.55
CA GLN A 140 -35.74 11.83 5.96
C GLN A 140 -36.96 10.94 6.23
N PHE A 141 -36.82 10.00 7.17
CA PHE A 141 -37.90 9.19 7.72
C PHE A 141 -38.06 9.53 9.20
#